data_AF-A0A392QCA2-F1
#
_entry.id   AF-A0A392QCA2-F1
#
_cell.length_a   1.000
_cell.length_b   1.000
_cell.length_c   1.000
_cell.angle_alpha   90.00
_cell.angle_beta   90.00
_cell.angle_gamma   90.00
#
_symmetry.space_group_name_H-M   'P 1'
#
loop_
_entity.id
_entity.type
_entity.pdbx_description
1 polymer ?
#
loop_
_entity_poly.entity_id
_entity_poly.type
_entity_poly.pdbx_seq_one_letter_code
_entity_poly.pdbx_strand_id
1 'polypeptide(L)' 'MFLTVTIEMYQIIYKSAMAMAGTDVSDCIAVGDSLHHDIKGANAAGIQSIFITGGIHATELGLHSFGEVADSSS' A
#
# COMPACT_ATOMS: atom_id res chain seq x y z
N MET A 1 10.46 11.25 2.42
CA MET A 1 9.43 10.25 2.08
C MET A 1 9.80 8.97 2.80
N PHE A 2 9.19 8.70 3.95
CA PHE A 2 9.38 7.46 4.67
C PHE A 2 8.33 6.46 4.18
N LEU A 3 8.79 5.35 3.61
CA LEU A 3 7.96 4.24 3.17
C LEU A 3 7.69 3.34 4.39
N THR A 4 6.45 3.29 4.88
CA THR A 4 6.05 2.39 5.98
C THR A 4 5.37 1.14 5.45
N VAL A 5 5.79 0.01 6.05
CA VAL A 5 5.49 -1.40 5.77
C VAL A 5 4.03 -1.79 6.06
N THR A 6 3.51 -2.68 5.22
CA THR A 6 2.23 -3.40 5.32
C THR A 6 2.18 -4.39 6.47
N ILE A 7 1.25 -4.21 7.43
CA ILE A 7 0.76 -5.32 8.25
C ILE A 7 -0.73 -5.12 8.61
N GLU A 8 -1.49 -6.20 8.44
CA GLU A 8 -2.94 -6.41 8.46
C GLU A 8 -3.84 -5.70 9.51
N MET A 9 -5.02 -5.34 9.01
CA MET A 9 -6.35 -5.26 9.65
C MET A 9 -6.66 -4.21 10.75
N TYR A 10 -5.69 -3.54 11.39
CA TYR A 10 -6.01 -2.64 12.50
C TYR A 10 -5.35 -1.26 12.45
N GLN A 11 -6.19 -0.22 12.56
CA GLN A 11 -5.85 1.21 12.67
C GLN A 11 -4.76 1.49 13.72
N ILE A 12 -4.68 0.65 14.76
CA ILE A 12 -3.68 0.76 15.82
C ILE A 12 -2.26 0.50 15.31
N ILE A 13 -2.09 -0.36 14.31
CA ILE A 13 -0.79 -0.73 13.75
C ILE A 13 -0.20 0.44 12.97
N TYR A 14 -1.03 1.13 12.17
CA TYR A 14 -0.62 2.35 11.49
C TYR A 14 -0.14 3.42 12.49
N LYS A 15 -0.89 3.63 13.58
CA LYS A 15 -0.50 4.57 14.64
C LYS A 15 0.82 4.17 15.31
N SER A 16 1.00 2.88 15.61
CA SER A 16 2.24 2.36 16.18
C SER A 16 3.42 2.52 15.22
N ALA A 17 3.23 2.22 13.93
CA ALA A 17 4.27 2.38 12.92
C ALA A 17 4.70 3.84 12.75
N MET A 18 3.74 4.77 12.71
CA MET A 18 4.03 6.21 12.66
C MET A 18 4.76 6.71 13.90
N ALA A 19 4.35 6.25 15.09
CA ALA A 19 5.05 6.58 16.34
C ALA A 19 6.49 6.04 16.36
N MET A 20 6.73 4.83 15.84
CA MET A 20 8.08 4.26 15.73
C MET A 20 8.95 5.01 14.71
N ALA A 21 8.35 5.43 13.59
CA ALA A 21 9.04 6.17 12.54
C ALA A 21 9.20 7.67 12.85
N GLY A 22 8.53 8.19 13.90
CA GLY A 22 8.59 9.60 14.28
C GLY A 22 7.99 10.53 13.21
N THR A 23 6.93 10.09 12.53
CA THR A 23 6.35 10.77 11.36
C THR A 23 4.85 10.96 11.51
N ASP A 24 4.30 11.93 10.79
CA ASP A 24 2.86 12.21 10.74
C ASP A 24 2.16 11.43 9.63
N VAL A 25 0.84 11.30 9.72
CA VAL A 25 -0.02 10.74 8.67
C VAL A 25 0.23 11.41 7.33
N SER A 26 0.44 12.74 7.31
CA SER A 26 0.64 13.49 6.06
C SER A 26 1.87 13.07 5.28
N ASP A 27 2.86 12.48 5.96
CA ASP A 27 4.13 12.04 5.39
C ASP A 27 4.16 10.54 5.08
N CYS A 28 3.02 9.85 5.28
CA CYS A 28 2.89 8.41 5.11
C CYS A 28 2.10 8.04 3.85
N ILE A 29 2.54 6.96 3.20
CA ILE A 29 1.80 6.27 2.16
C ILE A 29 1.76 4.79 2.51
N ALA A 30 0.57 4.20 2.53
CA ALA A 30 0.35 2.77 2.65
C ALA A 30 0.43 2.12 1.26
N VAL A 31 1.13 1.01 1.10
CA VAL A 31 1.30 0.35 -0.20
C VAL A 31 0.91 -1.11 -0.05
N GLY A 32 -0.11 -1.62 -0.75
CA GLY A 32 -0.52 -3.02 -0.58
C GLY A 32 -1.32 -3.56 -1.77
N ASP A 33 -1.60 -4.86 -1.74
CA ASP A 33 -2.22 -5.61 -2.84
C ASP A 33 -3.62 -6.12 -2.52
N SER A 34 -4.13 -5.84 -1.30
CA SER A 34 -5.50 -6.13 -0.90
C SER A 34 -6.34 -4.87 -0.74
N LEU A 35 -7.41 -4.77 -1.54
CA LEU A 35 -8.41 -3.70 -1.38
C LEU A 35 -9.09 -3.75 0.00
N HIS A 36 -9.38 -4.98 0.47
CA HIS A 36 -10.14 -5.18 1.71
C HIS A 36 -9.29 -4.97 2.96
N HIS A 37 -7.96 -5.12 2.90
CA HIS A 37 -7.08 -5.01 4.05
C HIS A 37 -6.24 -3.73 4.01
N ASP A 38 -5.47 -3.55 2.93
CA ASP A 38 -4.49 -2.45 2.85
C ASP A 38 -5.19 -1.12 2.58
N ILE A 39 -5.98 -1.08 1.51
CA ILE A 39 -6.64 0.17 1.07
C ILE A 39 -7.74 0.57 2.06
N LYS A 40 -8.56 -0.39 2.51
CA LYS A 40 -9.57 -0.12 3.53
C LYS A 40 -8.95 0.30 4.87
N GLY A 41 -7.84 -0.32 5.27
CA GLY A 41 -7.11 0.03 6.50
C GLY A 41 -6.49 1.42 6.43
N ALA A 42 -5.84 1.76 5.32
CA ALA A 42 -5.27 3.08 5.08
C ALA A 42 -6.34 4.18 5.07
N ASN A 43 -7.48 3.95 4.40
CA ASN A 43 -8.62 4.87 4.39
C ASN A 43 -9.19 5.08 5.81
N ALA A 44 -9.36 4.00 6.58
CA ALA A 44 -9.79 4.08 7.97
C ALA A 44 -8.77 4.82 8.86
N ALA A 45 -7.51 4.87 8.43
CA ALA A 45 -6.44 5.58 9.11
C ALA A 45 -6.18 7.01 8.62
N GLY A 46 -6.86 7.46 7.56
CA GLY A 46 -6.64 8.77 6.96
C GLY A 46 -5.31 8.88 6.20
N ILE A 47 -4.72 7.74 5.79
CA ILE A 47 -3.41 7.66 5.14
C ILE A 47 -3.61 7.46 3.63
N GLN A 48 -2.79 8.15 2.83
CA GLN A 48 -2.78 7.95 1.37
C GLN A 48 -2.35 6.52 1.03
N SER A 49 -2.89 5.93 -0.04
CA SER A 49 -2.59 4.55 -0.38
C SER A 49 -2.28 4.29 -1.85
N ILE A 50 -1.43 3.29 -2.09
CA ILE A 50 -1.09 2.76 -3.41
C ILE A 50 -1.52 1.30 -3.45
N PHE A 51 -2.30 0.95 -4.47
CA PHE A 51 -2.73 -0.41 -4.73
C PHE A 51 -1.80 -1.08 -5.75
N ILE A 52 -1.18 -2.19 -5.37
CA ILE A 52 -0.34 -2.99 -6.26
C ILE A 52 -1.15 -4.18 -6.77
N THR A 53 -1.39 -4.21 -8.08
CA THR A 53 -2.24 -5.23 -8.69
C THR A 53 -1.52 -6.57 -8.96
N GLY A 54 -0.19 -6.60 -8.84
CA GLY A 54 0.64 -7.78 -9.09
C GLY A 54 0.92 -8.66 -7.86
N GLY A 55 0.21 -8.46 -6.75
CA GLY A 55 0.38 -9.23 -5.51
C GLY A 55 -0.40 -10.54 -5.46
N ILE A 56 -0.69 -11.02 -4.26
CA ILE A 56 -1.40 -12.28 -3.96
C ILE A 56 -2.76 -12.33 -4.70
N HIS A 57 -3.43 -11.18 -4.82
CA HIS A 57 -4.71 -11.06 -5.54
C HIS A 57 -4.59 -10.88 -7.06
N ALA A 58 -3.40 -10.99 -7.65
CA ALA A 58 -3.23 -10.88 -9.11
C ALA A 58 -4.12 -11.89 -9.87
N THR A 59 -4.33 -13.08 -9.30
CA THR A 59 -5.22 -14.10 -9.87
C THR A 59 -6.68 -13.67 -9.82
N GLU A 60 -7.16 -13.09 -8.72
CA GLU A 60 -8.54 -12.59 -8.60
C GLU A 60 -8.79 -11.34 -9.46
N LEU A 61 -7.75 -10.58 -9.78
CA LEU A 61 -7.81 -9.45 -10.71
C LEU A 61 -7.66 -9.87 -12.19
N GLY A 62 -7.47 -11.16 -12.49
CA GLY A 62 -7.28 -11.67 -13.85
C GLY A 62 -5.96 -11.22 -14.50
N LEU A 63 -4.97 -10.83 -13.70
CA LEU A 63 -3.65 -10.41 -14.16
C LEU A 63 -2.73 -11.64 -14.31
N HIS A 64 -2.72 -12.20 -15.52
CA HIS A 64 -1.92 -13.38 -15.86
C HIS A 64 -0.54 -13.05 -16.45
N SER A 65 -0.30 -11.78 -16.74
CA SER A 65 0.96 -11.28 -17.31
C SER A 65 1.20 -9.84 -16.85
N PHE A 66 2.46 -9.48 -16.63
CA PHE A 66 2.83 -8.08 -16.49
C PHE A 66 2.68 -7.36 -17.83
N GLY A 67 2.38 -6.05 -17.78
CA GLY A 67 2.33 -5.20 -18.96
C GLY A 67 3.70 -5.00 -19.61
N GLU A 68 3.74 -4.27 -20.72
CA GLU A 68 4.98 -3.96 -21.43
C GLU A 68 5.88 -3.04 -20.59
N VAL A 69 7.18 -3.31 -20.60
CA VAL A 69 8.17 -2.43 -19.98
C VAL A 69 8.19 -1.12 -20.76
N ALA A 70 8.17 0.01 -20.05
CA ALA A 70 8.26 1.31 -20.69
C ALA A 70 9.54 1.38 -21.55
N ASP A 71 9.38 1.78 -22.81
CA ASP A 71 10.50 1.91 -23.72
C ASP A 71 11.48 2.96 -23.19
N SER A 72 12.75 2.58 -23.05
CA SER A 72 13.79 3.42 -22.46
C SER A 72 14.34 4.46 -23.44
N SER A 73 13.77 4.58 -24.63
CA SER A 73 14.15 5.60 -25.61
C SER A 73 13.56 6.95 -25.21
N SER A 74 14.41 7.79 -24.60
CA SER A 74 14.22 9.23 -24.44
C SER A 74 14.16 9.98 -25.78
#